data_AF-A0A800AYX7-F1
#
_entry.id   AF-A0A800AYX7-F1
#
_cell.length_a   1.000
_cell.length_b   1.000
_cell.length_c   1.000
_cell.angle_alpha   90.00
_cell.angle_beta   90.00
_cell.angle_gamma   90.00
#
_symmetry.space_group_name_H-M   'P 1'
#
loop_
_entity.id
_entity.type
_entity.pdbx_description
1 polymer ?
#
loop_
_entity_poly.entity_id
_entity_poly.type
_entity_poly.pdbx_seq_one_letter_code
_entity_poly.pdbx_strand_id
1 'polypeptide(L)'
;MAITNVQQARKSINNSIDKITEECKSVLGSELHYQAIIYHCLRQYGNVPISQIGMNVKITFLNPKTKFLKDGMKKKKPEYQEGKEIIPDITIFSTNIKSDFRRRNSKNTLKETLYSLEVKASERKNGRLRPKEIKTDILKLKAQYTETNLKHGIEIGIGMLVIDTAPKSNEKITKKTLNEIVSFAKENGVDLWYCS
;
A
#
# COMPACT_ATOMS: atom_id res chain seq x y z
N MET A 1 14.06 15.20 -7.27
CA MET A 1 14.09 14.60 -8.63
C MET A 1 12.71 14.02 -8.91
N ALA A 2 12.18 14.13 -10.13
CA ALA A 2 10.88 13.52 -10.45
C ALA A 2 10.99 12.00 -10.52
N ILE A 3 9.98 11.29 -10.00
CA ILE A 3 9.86 9.83 -10.13
C ILE A 3 9.06 9.52 -11.39
N THR A 4 9.67 8.85 -12.37
CA THR A 4 9.06 8.65 -13.70
C THR A 4 8.68 7.20 -13.99
N ASN A 5 9.13 6.24 -13.18
CA ASN A 5 8.83 4.83 -13.37
C ASN A 5 8.80 4.03 -12.05
N VAL A 6 8.35 2.77 -12.15
CA VAL A 6 8.20 1.84 -11.03
C VAL A 6 9.54 1.56 -10.33
N GLN A 7 10.63 1.42 -11.08
CA GLN A 7 11.95 1.11 -10.53
C GLN A 7 12.49 2.25 -9.67
N GLN A 8 12.28 3.50 -10.10
CA GLN A 8 12.62 4.68 -9.31
C GLN A 8 11.76 4.77 -8.05
N ALA A 9 10.44 4.52 -8.14
CA ALA A 9 9.56 4.50 -6.98
C ALA A 9 10.01 3.44 -5.96
N ARG A 10 10.32 2.22 -6.42
CA ARG A 10 10.87 1.13 -5.58
C ARG A 10 12.20 1.54 -4.93
N LYS A 11 13.10 2.17 -5.69
CA LYS A 11 14.38 2.66 -5.15
C LYS A 11 14.18 3.72 -4.06
N SER A 12 13.24 4.65 -4.24
CA SER A 12 12.88 5.65 -3.24
C SER A 12 12.35 5.00 -1.95
N ILE A 13 11.54 3.96 -2.06
CA ILE A 13 11.05 3.19 -0.91
C ILE A 13 12.22 2.51 -0.20
N ASN A 14 13.05 1.76 -0.93
CA ASN A 14 14.22 1.07 -0.37
C ASN A 14 15.17 2.02 0.37
N ASN A 15 15.45 3.19 -0.21
CA ASN A 15 16.30 4.21 0.41
C ASN A 15 15.72 4.79 1.71
N SER A 16 14.42 4.63 1.95
CA SER A 16 13.72 5.17 3.12
C SER A 16 13.54 4.16 4.25
N ILE A 17 13.78 2.86 4.01
CA ILE A 17 13.41 1.78 4.95
C ILE A 17 14.09 1.92 6.31
N ASP A 18 15.38 2.26 6.32
CA ASP A 18 16.12 2.40 7.58
C ASP A 18 15.53 3.52 8.44
N LYS A 19 15.21 4.66 7.82
CA LYS A 19 14.59 5.80 8.51
C LYS A 19 13.15 5.55 8.91
N ILE A 20 12.36 4.86 8.09
CA ILE A 20 11.02 4.39 8.46
C ILE A 20 11.09 3.52 9.72
N THR A 21 12.05 2.59 9.75
CA THR A 21 12.22 1.67 10.88
C THR A 21 12.64 2.40 12.14
N GLU A 22 13.58 3.34 12.04
CA GLU A 22 14.04 4.20 13.15
C GLU A 22 12.89 5.04 13.73
N GLU A 23 12.19 5.78 12.88
CA GLU A 23 11.08 6.66 13.29
C GLU A 23 9.93 5.85 13.91
N CYS A 24 9.51 4.75 13.27
CA CYS A 24 8.44 3.89 13.81
C CYS A 24 8.82 3.16 15.12
N LYS A 25 10.11 3.04 15.45
CA LYS A 25 10.56 2.53 16.75
C LYS A 25 10.59 3.61 17.83
N SER A 26 10.75 4.87 17.44
CA SER A 26 10.84 6.00 18.37
C SER A 26 9.51 6.35 19.03
N VAL A 27 8.40 5.90 18.44
CA VAL A 27 7.03 6.21 18.90
C VAL A 27 6.13 4.97 18.83
N LEU A 28 5.21 4.85 19.80
CA LEU A 28 4.16 3.83 19.78
C LEU A 28 2.93 4.41 19.08
N GLY A 29 2.86 4.21 17.77
CA GLY A 29 1.79 4.71 16.91
C GLY A 29 0.72 3.68 16.57
N SER A 30 -0.43 4.18 16.14
CA SER A 30 -1.38 3.42 15.34
C SER A 30 -0.94 3.37 13.86
N GLU A 31 -1.57 2.52 13.06
CA GLU A 31 -1.37 2.35 11.62
C GLU A 31 -1.44 3.70 10.91
N LEU A 32 -2.44 4.54 11.20
CA LEU A 32 -2.54 5.88 10.61
C LEU A 32 -1.35 6.79 10.99
N HIS A 33 -0.83 6.66 12.21
CA HIS A 33 0.36 7.39 12.63
C HIS A 33 1.60 6.91 11.84
N TYR A 34 1.76 5.59 11.69
CA TYR A 34 2.84 5.02 10.89
C TYR A 34 2.72 5.34 9.40
N GLN A 35 1.51 5.42 8.84
CA GLN A 35 1.30 5.91 7.47
C GLN A 35 1.83 7.33 7.30
N ALA A 36 1.58 8.23 8.26
CA ALA A 36 2.10 9.60 8.22
C ALA A 36 3.64 9.64 8.33
N ILE A 37 4.24 8.80 9.19
CA ILE A 37 5.71 8.64 9.27
C ILE A 37 6.26 8.16 7.94
N ILE A 38 5.70 7.11 7.35
CA ILE A 38 6.17 6.56 6.07
C ILE A 38 6.03 7.59 4.97
N TYR A 39 4.91 8.31 4.90
CA TYR A 39 4.70 9.41 3.94
C TYR A 39 5.78 10.49 4.10
N HIS A 40 6.11 10.87 5.34
CA HIS A 40 7.18 11.81 5.64
C HIS A 40 8.55 11.28 5.20
N CYS A 41 8.91 10.05 5.58
CA CYS A 41 10.19 9.44 5.26
C CYS A 41 10.41 9.30 3.74
N LEU A 42 9.37 8.90 2.99
CA LEU A 42 9.44 8.81 1.53
C LEU A 42 9.72 10.16 0.88
N ARG A 43 9.23 11.25 1.46
CA ARG A 43 9.53 12.61 0.99
C ARG A 43 10.95 13.03 1.32
N GLN A 44 11.38 12.85 2.57
CA GLN A 44 12.68 13.36 3.04
C GLN A 44 13.86 12.51 2.58
N TYR A 45 13.74 11.18 2.70
CA TYR A 45 14.84 10.24 2.48
C TYR A 45 14.69 9.49 1.15
N GLY A 46 13.44 9.25 0.73
CA GLY A 46 13.12 8.65 -0.57
C GLY A 46 13.15 9.64 -1.73
N ASN A 47 13.23 10.95 -1.45
CA ASN A 47 13.19 12.04 -2.43
C ASN A 47 11.93 12.03 -3.32
N VAL A 48 10.80 11.48 -2.84
CA VAL A 48 9.53 11.48 -3.58
C VAL A 48 8.90 12.88 -3.49
N PRO A 49 8.67 13.58 -4.62
CA PRO A 49 8.08 14.92 -4.58
C PRO A 49 6.66 14.92 -4.01
N ILE A 50 6.30 15.98 -3.25
CA ILE A 50 4.94 16.14 -2.69
C ILE A 50 3.85 16.09 -3.78
N SER A 51 4.16 16.58 -4.99
CA SER A 51 3.28 16.57 -6.16
C SER A 51 3.02 15.17 -6.73
N GLN A 52 3.75 14.16 -6.25
CA GLN A 52 3.71 12.78 -6.74
C GLN A 52 3.34 11.77 -5.66
N ILE A 53 3.10 12.18 -4.41
CA ILE A 53 2.80 11.25 -3.31
C ILE A 53 1.48 11.62 -2.65
N GLY A 54 0.55 10.67 -2.67
CA GLY A 54 -0.73 10.74 -1.97
C GLY A 54 -0.78 9.74 -0.82
N MET A 55 -1.49 10.12 0.24
CA MET A 55 -1.83 9.24 1.35
C MET A 55 -3.35 9.03 1.35
N ASN A 56 -3.81 7.79 1.45
CA ASN A 56 -5.23 7.45 1.46
C ASN A 56 -6.02 7.96 0.24
N VAL A 57 -5.42 7.87 -0.96
CA VAL A 57 -6.06 8.31 -2.21
C VAL A 57 -7.09 7.29 -2.65
N LYS A 58 -8.33 7.74 -2.89
CA LYS A 58 -9.41 6.87 -3.37
C LYS A 58 -9.22 6.55 -4.85
N ILE A 59 -9.04 5.27 -5.16
CA ILE A 59 -8.93 4.77 -6.54
C ILE A 59 -10.19 3.97 -6.85
N THR A 60 -10.98 4.48 -7.80
CA THR A 60 -12.27 3.88 -8.17
C THR A 60 -12.14 2.97 -9.39
N PHE A 61 -12.59 1.73 -9.25
CA PHE A 61 -12.68 0.74 -10.31
C PHE A 61 -14.15 0.54 -10.69
N LEU A 62 -14.54 1.10 -11.83
CA LEU A 62 -15.83 0.79 -12.47
C LEU A 62 -15.76 -0.59 -13.13
N ASN A 63 -16.81 -1.41 -12.97
CA ASN A 63 -16.91 -2.75 -13.57
C ASN A 63 -15.65 -3.64 -13.44
N PRO A 64 -15.09 -3.82 -12.22
CA PRO A 64 -13.85 -4.56 -12.04
C PRO A 64 -14.00 -6.03 -12.45
N LYS A 65 -12.91 -6.61 -12.93
CA LYS A 65 -12.84 -8.00 -13.45
C LYS A 65 -12.28 -8.99 -12.43
N THR A 66 -11.42 -8.52 -11.52
CA THR A 66 -10.77 -9.31 -10.47
C THR A 66 -11.77 -9.81 -9.43
N LYS A 67 -11.56 -11.05 -8.97
CA LYS A 67 -12.44 -11.70 -7.98
C LYS A 67 -12.53 -10.90 -6.68
N PHE A 68 -11.39 -10.41 -6.17
CA PHE A 68 -11.33 -9.64 -4.92
C PHE A 68 -12.28 -8.43 -4.94
N LEU A 69 -12.26 -7.66 -6.02
CA LEU A 69 -13.12 -6.49 -6.16
C LEU A 69 -14.58 -6.86 -6.42
N LYS A 70 -14.84 -7.85 -7.27
CA LYS A 70 -16.20 -8.36 -7.53
C LYS A 70 -16.89 -8.85 -6.26
N ASP A 71 -16.20 -9.66 -5.45
CA ASP A 71 -16.73 -10.16 -4.19
C ASP A 71 -16.92 -9.02 -3.18
N GLY A 72 -16.06 -8.00 -3.23
CA GLY A 72 -16.21 -6.77 -2.46
C GLY A 72 -17.37 -5.87 -2.89
N MET A 73 -17.89 -6.01 -4.12
CA MET A 73 -19.07 -5.30 -4.63
C MET A 73 -20.36 -5.99 -4.24
N LYS A 74 -20.42 -7.33 -4.29
CA LYS A 74 -21.60 -8.12 -3.89
C LYS A 74 -22.05 -7.85 -2.45
N LYS A 75 -21.16 -7.34 -1.60
CA LYS A 75 -21.43 -6.94 -0.21
C LYS A 75 -22.12 -5.58 -0.08
N LYS A 76 -22.15 -4.76 -1.14
CA LYS A 76 -22.83 -3.45 -1.15
C LYS A 76 -24.30 -3.62 -1.51
N LYS A 77 -25.13 -2.61 -1.19
CA LYS A 77 -26.52 -2.58 -1.69
C LYS A 77 -26.54 -2.54 -3.23
N PRO A 78 -27.53 -3.16 -3.89
CA PRO A 78 -27.59 -3.27 -5.35
C PRO A 78 -27.32 -1.96 -6.10
N GLU A 79 -27.87 -0.84 -5.64
CA GLU A 79 -27.72 0.50 -6.24
C GLU A 79 -26.30 1.09 -6.14
N TYR A 80 -25.39 0.47 -5.37
CA TYR A 80 -23.98 0.88 -5.23
C TYR A 80 -22.99 -0.15 -5.77
N GLN A 81 -23.47 -1.14 -6.55
CA GLN A 81 -22.65 -2.20 -7.15
C GLN A 81 -22.10 -1.86 -8.54
N GLU A 82 -21.99 -0.58 -8.90
CA GLU A 82 -21.41 -0.15 -10.19
C GLU A 82 -19.87 -0.12 -10.18
N GLY A 83 -19.29 -0.03 -8.98
CA GLY A 83 -17.84 -0.01 -8.83
C GLY A 83 -17.36 -0.27 -7.41
N LYS A 84 -16.05 -0.46 -7.28
CA LYS A 84 -15.35 -0.65 -6.01
C LYS A 84 -14.22 0.35 -5.88
N GLU A 85 -14.02 0.83 -4.66
CA GLU A 85 -12.88 1.69 -4.34
C GLU A 85 -11.86 0.85 -3.59
N ILE A 86 -10.59 1.00 -3.99
CA ILE A 86 -9.44 0.68 -3.15
C ILE A 86 -8.85 2.02 -2.69
N ILE A 87 -8.39 2.04 -1.45
CA ILE A 87 -7.69 3.18 -0.87
C ILE A 87 -6.36 2.64 -0.40
N PRO A 88 -5.29 2.74 -1.22
CA PRO A 88 -3.96 2.43 -0.76
C PRO A 88 -3.55 3.44 0.30
N ASP A 89 -2.83 2.98 1.31
CA ASP A 89 -2.36 3.84 2.39
C ASP A 89 -1.42 4.92 1.84
N ILE A 90 -0.52 4.54 0.93
CA ILE A 90 0.35 5.47 0.20
C ILE A 90 0.37 5.11 -1.28
N THR A 91 0.35 6.13 -2.15
CA THR A 91 0.50 5.95 -3.60
C THR A 91 1.51 6.95 -4.15
N ILE A 92 2.45 6.45 -4.96
CA ILE A 92 3.38 7.25 -5.75
C ILE A 92 2.83 7.31 -7.17
N PHE A 93 2.68 8.52 -7.70
CA PHE A 93 2.12 8.82 -9.01
C PHE A 93 3.20 9.36 -9.96
N SER A 94 2.93 9.27 -11.27
CA SER A 94 3.69 9.97 -12.30
C SER A 94 3.48 11.48 -12.17
N THR A 95 4.35 12.28 -12.80
CA THR A 95 4.19 13.74 -12.85
C THR A 95 2.91 14.18 -13.58
N ASN A 96 2.32 13.32 -14.42
CA ASN A 96 1.13 13.64 -15.19
C ASN A 96 -0.13 13.74 -14.32
N ILE A 97 -0.09 13.27 -13.07
CA ILE A 97 -1.20 13.47 -12.11
C ILE A 97 -1.42 14.96 -11.77
N LYS A 98 -0.41 15.81 -12.00
CA LYS A 98 -0.43 17.26 -11.74
C LYS A 98 -0.88 17.61 -10.31
N SER A 99 -0.48 16.79 -9.34
CA SER A 99 -0.86 16.91 -7.92
C SER A 99 -2.38 16.84 -7.64
N ASP A 100 -3.21 16.37 -8.58
CA ASP A 100 -4.65 16.24 -8.37
C ASP A 100 -5.02 14.82 -7.91
N PHE A 101 -5.02 14.61 -6.60
CA PHE A 101 -5.37 13.34 -5.96
C PHE A 101 -6.86 13.24 -5.57
N ARG A 102 -7.69 14.20 -5.97
CA ARG A 102 -9.10 14.24 -5.55
C ARG A 102 -9.85 13.06 -6.17
N ARG A 103 -10.83 12.52 -5.43
CA ARG A 103 -11.68 11.40 -5.87
C ARG A 103 -12.32 11.60 -7.25
N ARG A 104 -12.66 12.85 -7.63
CA ARG A 104 -13.24 13.18 -8.94
C ARG A 104 -12.27 12.99 -10.11
N ASN A 105 -10.97 12.89 -9.84
CA ASN A 105 -9.92 12.59 -10.81
C ASN A 105 -9.64 11.07 -10.93
N SER A 106 -10.64 10.23 -10.62
CA SER A 106 -10.51 8.78 -10.46
C SER A 106 -9.84 8.06 -11.65
N LYS A 107 -10.13 8.52 -12.87
CA LYS A 107 -9.51 8.00 -14.10
C LYS A 107 -7.98 8.18 -14.08
N ASN A 108 -7.52 9.37 -13.73
CA ASN A 108 -6.09 9.68 -13.74
C ASN A 108 -5.38 9.15 -12.49
N THR A 109 -6.03 9.13 -11.32
CA THR A 109 -5.43 8.49 -10.14
C THR A 109 -5.16 7.00 -10.39
N LEU A 110 -6.01 6.32 -11.15
CA LEU A 110 -5.73 4.95 -11.57
C LEU A 110 -4.60 4.89 -12.62
N LYS A 111 -4.75 5.64 -13.72
CA LYS A 111 -3.83 5.61 -14.87
C LYS A 111 -2.40 6.05 -14.53
N GLU A 112 -2.26 7.05 -13.67
CA GLU A 112 -0.97 7.67 -13.37
C GLU A 112 -0.32 7.10 -12.10
N THR A 113 -0.87 6.03 -11.51
CA THR A 113 -0.22 5.30 -10.42
C THR A 113 1.08 4.68 -10.93
N LEU A 114 2.20 4.92 -10.22
CA LEU A 114 3.46 4.20 -10.43
C LEU A 114 3.64 3.10 -9.38
N TYR A 115 3.25 3.37 -8.14
CA TYR A 115 3.47 2.44 -7.03
C TYR A 115 2.38 2.60 -5.97
N SER A 116 1.84 1.51 -5.44
CA SER A 116 0.90 1.52 -4.30
C SER A 116 1.42 0.71 -3.13
N LEU A 117 1.27 1.26 -1.93
CA LEU A 117 1.71 0.68 -0.68
C LEU A 117 0.54 0.50 0.28
N GLU A 118 0.56 -0.63 0.96
CA GLU A 118 -0.25 -0.89 2.15
C GLU A 118 0.66 -1.01 3.36
N VAL A 119 0.19 -0.52 4.49
CA VAL A 119 0.88 -0.51 5.77
C VAL A 119 0.06 -1.36 6.73
N LYS A 120 0.75 -2.24 7.46
CA LYS A 120 0.13 -3.03 8.53
C LYS A 120 1.00 -2.99 9.76
N ALA A 121 0.40 -2.67 10.90
CA ALA A 121 1.06 -2.64 12.19
C ALA A 121 0.30 -3.47 13.23
N SER A 122 1.01 -4.00 14.23
CA SER A 122 0.38 -4.63 15.39
C SER A 122 -0.01 -3.56 16.42
N GLU A 123 -1.30 -3.21 16.49
CA GLU A 123 -1.82 -2.22 17.46
C GLU A 123 -2.53 -2.88 18.66
N ARG A 124 -2.68 -4.20 18.63
CA ARG A 124 -3.56 -4.92 19.56
C ARG A 124 -2.89 -5.13 20.91
N LYS A 125 -3.51 -4.65 21.98
CA LYS A 125 -3.15 -5.04 23.35
C LYS A 125 -3.21 -6.56 23.50
N ASN A 126 -2.12 -7.18 23.93
CA ASN A 126 -1.99 -8.63 24.09
C ASN A 126 -2.24 -9.43 22.80
N GLY A 127 -2.07 -8.80 21.63
CA GLY A 127 -2.33 -9.39 20.33
C GLY A 127 -1.14 -9.25 19.40
N ARG A 128 -1.18 -10.03 18.32
CA ARG A 128 -0.23 -9.96 17.22
C ARG A 128 -0.97 -9.68 15.93
N LEU A 129 -0.27 -9.08 14.97
CA LEU A 129 -0.74 -9.00 13.59
C LEU A 129 -0.90 -10.42 13.02
N ARG A 130 -2.09 -10.73 12.50
CA ARG A 130 -2.40 -12.08 12.00
C ARG A 130 -2.12 -12.18 10.50
N PRO A 131 -1.66 -13.34 9.99
CA PRO A 131 -1.34 -13.48 8.57
C PRO A 131 -2.55 -13.23 7.66
N LYS A 132 -3.77 -13.56 8.11
CA LYS A 132 -5.01 -13.33 7.35
C LYS A 132 -5.19 -11.86 6.94
N GLU A 133 -4.82 -10.93 7.80
CA GLU A 133 -5.00 -9.49 7.58
C GLU A 133 -4.05 -9.03 6.47
N ILE A 134 -2.76 -9.30 6.64
CA ILE A 134 -1.70 -9.01 5.65
C ILE A 134 -2.00 -9.67 4.30
N LYS A 135 -2.41 -10.95 4.29
CA LYS A 135 -2.76 -11.67 3.05
C LYS A 135 -3.94 -11.03 2.32
N THR A 136 -4.91 -10.49 3.05
CA THR A 136 -6.06 -9.81 2.45
C THR A 136 -5.61 -8.54 1.72
N ASP A 137 -4.70 -7.77 2.30
CA ASP A 137 -4.16 -6.56 1.67
C ASP A 137 -3.19 -6.86 0.52
N ILE A 138 -2.43 -7.96 0.58
CA ILE A 138 -1.66 -8.48 -0.57
C ILE A 138 -2.60 -8.76 -1.76
N LEU A 139 -3.73 -9.44 -1.52
CA LEU A 139 -4.72 -9.71 -2.57
C LEU A 139 -5.40 -8.43 -3.09
N LYS A 140 -5.62 -7.44 -2.21
CA LYS A 140 -6.14 -6.12 -2.58
C LYS A 140 -5.19 -5.39 -3.54
N LEU A 141 -3.90 -5.34 -3.20
CA LEU A 141 -2.84 -4.78 -4.04
C LEU A 141 -2.74 -5.52 -5.37
N LYS A 142 -2.76 -6.86 -5.36
CA LYS A 142 -2.73 -7.67 -6.59
C LYS A 142 -3.93 -7.42 -7.49
N ALA A 143 -5.10 -7.21 -6.89
CA ALA A 143 -6.30 -6.82 -7.64
C ALA A 143 -6.13 -5.45 -8.29
N GLN A 144 -5.63 -4.45 -7.56
CA GLN A 144 -5.32 -3.13 -8.12
C GLN A 144 -4.34 -3.22 -9.30
N TYR A 145 -3.23 -3.96 -9.15
CA TYR A 145 -2.28 -4.19 -10.23
C TYR A 145 -2.96 -4.75 -11.48
N THR A 146 -3.71 -5.83 -11.30
CA THR A 146 -4.37 -6.54 -12.41
C THR A 146 -5.38 -5.65 -13.11
N GLU A 147 -6.22 -4.93 -12.36
CA GLU A 147 -7.19 -4.00 -12.95
C GLU A 147 -6.55 -2.83 -13.69
N THR A 148 -5.46 -2.29 -13.14
CA THR A 148 -4.73 -1.17 -13.77
C THR A 148 -4.18 -1.61 -15.12
N ASN A 149 -3.57 -2.79 -15.16
CA ASN A 149 -3.07 -3.39 -16.39
C ASN A 149 -4.19 -3.67 -17.40
N LEU A 150 -5.29 -4.30 -16.97
CA LEU A 150 -6.43 -4.59 -17.85
C LEU A 150 -7.09 -3.34 -18.44
N LYS A 151 -7.11 -2.22 -17.70
CA LYS A 151 -7.80 -0.99 -18.12
C LYS A 151 -6.93 -0.03 -18.92
N HIS A 152 -5.63 -0.01 -18.63
CA HIS A 152 -4.73 1.02 -19.17
C HIS A 152 -3.49 0.44 -19.85
N GLY A 153 -3.25 -0.88 -19.79
CA GLY A 153 -2.04 -1.50 -20.29
C GLY A 153 -0.78 -1.11 -19.50
N ILE A 154 -0.95 -0.65 -18.26
CA ILE A 154 0.14 -0.13 -17.42
C ILE A 154 0.45 -1.12 -16.30
N GLU A 155 1.72 -1.43 -16.13
CA GLU A 155 2.24 -2.15 -14.96
C GLU A 155 2.64 -1.15 -13.88
N ILE A 156 2.15 -1.40 -12.66
CA ILE A 156 2.48 -0.61 -11.47
C ILE A 156 3.27 -1.47 -10.49
N GLY A 157 4.04 -0.82 -9.62
CA GLY A 157 4.56 -1.49 -8.45
C GLY A 157 3.51 -1.61 -7.35
N ILE A 158 3.56 -2.70 -6.59
CA ILE A 158 2.70 -2.90 -5.43
C ILE A 158 3.53 -3.48 -4.29
N GLY A 159 3.31 -2.98 -3.07
CA GLY A 159 4.09 -3.43 -1.93
C GLY A 159 3.41 -3.29 -0.58
N MET A 160 3.92 -4.05 0.38
CA MET A 160 3.43 -4.16 1.73
C MET A 160 4.54 -3.76 2.71
N LEU A 161 4.24 -2.84 3.63
CA LEU A 161 5.10 -2.45 4.74
C LEU A 161 4.52 -2.99 6.04
N VAL A 162 5.21 -3.94 6.66
CA VAL A 162 4.83 -4.51 7.95
C VAL A 162 5.67 -3.88 9.04
N ILE A 163 5.02 -3.13 9.94
CA ILE A 163 5.65 -2.44 11.08
C ILE A 163 5.45 -3.30 12.34
N ASP A 164 6.50 -3.97 12.79
CA ASP A 164 6.55 -4.84 13.96
C ASP A 164 7.43 -4.26 15.08
N THR A 165 7.09 -3.05 15.51
CA THR A 165 7.83 -2.29 16.53
C THR A 165 7.26 -2.46 17.94
N ALA A 166 6.39 -3.46 18.15
CA ALA A 166 5.78 -3.72 19.46
C ALA A 166 6.86 -3.92 20.55
N PRO A 167 6.76 -3.27 21.72
CA PRO A 167 7.80 -3.33 22.75
C PRO A 167 7.88 -4.72 23.40
N LYS A 168 6.76 -5.46 23.44
CA LYS A 168 6.71 -6.80 24.02
C LYS A 168 6.94 -7.85 22.94
N SER A 169 7.89 -8.75 23.19
CA SER A 169 8.21 -9.87 22.29
C SER A 169 7.02 -10.79 22.01
N ASN A 170 6.07 -10.90 22.95
CA ASN A 170 4.87 -11.71 22.77
C ASN A 170 3.77 -11.03 21.91
N GLU A 171 3.93 -9.76 21.56
CA GLU A 171 3.05 -8.99 20.67
C GLU A 171 3.67 -8.82 19.27
N LYS A 172 4.94 -9.18 19.11
CA LYS A 172 5.66 -9.22 17.84
C LYS A 172 5.22 -10.37 16.92
N ILE A 173 5.37 -10.19 15.62
CA ILE A 173 5.10 -11.25 14.63
C ILE A 173 6.02 -12.45 14.88
N THR A 174 5.49 -13.66 14.67
CA THR A 174 6.33 -14.87 14.80
C THR A 174 7.12 -15.12 13.53
N LYS A 175 8.29 -15.77 13.64
CA LYS A 175 9.07 -16.21 12.47
C LYS A 175 8.25 -17.06 11.49
N LYS A 176 7.38 -17.94 12.01
CA LYS A 176 6.47 -18.75 11.20
C LYS A 176 5.53 -17.88 10.36
N THR A 177 4.90 -16.90 11.00
CA THR A 177 4.00 -15.95 10.32
C THR A 177 4.76 -15.09 9.31
N LEU A 178 5.96 -14.59 9.66
CA LEU A 178 6.79 -13.82 8.75
C LEU A 178 7.15 -14.62 7.49
N ASN A 179 7.59 -15.86 7.63
CA ASN A 179 7.88 -16.74 6.49
C ASN A 179 6.65 -16.99 5.61
N GLU A 180 5.49 -17.21 6.24
CA GLU A 180 4.21 -17.41 5.54
C GLU A 180 3.83 -16.19 4.69
N ILE A 181 3.96 -14.97 5.23
CA ILE A 181 3.62 -13.74 4.48
C ILE A 181 4.66 -13.42 3.41
N VAL A 182 5.95 -13.71 3.64
CA VAL A 182 7.02 -13.54 2.64
C VAL A 182 6.76 -14.44 1.44
N SER A 183 6.44 -15.73 1.66
CA SER A 183 6.10 -16.65 0.56
C SER A 183 4.88 -16.16 -0.20
N PHE A 184 3.82 -15.80 0.52
CA PHE A 184 2.56 -15.36 -0.10
C PHE A 184 2.72 -14.05 -0.89
N ALA A 185 3.51 -13.10 -0.40
CA ALA A 185 3.82 -11.86 -1.12
C ALA A 185 4.58 -12.16 -2.41
N LYS A 186 5.60 -13.03 -2.35
CA LYS A 186 6.38 -13.46 -3.51
C LYS A 186 5.50 -14.15 -4.57
N GLU A 187 4.64 -15.07 -4.16
CA GLU A 187 3.69 -15.77 -5.04
C GLU A 187 2.74 -14.81 -5.78
N ASN A 188 2.42 -13.68 -5.16
CA ASN A 188 1.53 -12.66 -5.74
C ASN A 188 2.28 -11.53 -6.46
N GLY A 189 3.61 -11.52 -6.42
CA GLY A 189 4.44 -10.44 -6.99
C GLY A 189 4.26 -9.11 -6.26
N VAL A 190 4.14 -9.15 -4.93
CA VAL A 190 4.06 -7.98 -4.05
C VAL A 190 5.39 -7.82 -3.34
N ASP A 191 6.00 -6.64 -3.45
CA ASP A 191 7.22 -6.33 -2.68
C ASP A 191 6.85 -6.28 -1.19
N LEU A 192 7.70 -6.83 -0.32
CA LEU A 192 7.43 -6.87 1.13
C LEU A 192 8.62 -6.31 1.89
N TRP A 193 8.35 -5.30 2.72
CA TRP A 193 9.30 -4.75 3.67
C TRP A 193 8.82 -5.03 5.08
N TYR A 194 9.73 -5.51 5.91
CA TYR A 194 9.48 -5.84 7.30
C TYR A 194 10.36 -4.96 8.20
N CYS A 195 9.73 -4.07 8.96
CA CYS A 195 10.38 -3.11 9.84
C CYS A 195 10.17 -3.57 11.29
N SER A 196 11.21 -4.06 11.95
CA SER A 196 11.18 -4.56 13.35
C SER A 196 12.34 -4.08 14.16
#